data_AF-A0A8T5IEP6-F1
#
_entry.id   AF-A0A8T5IEP6-F1
#
_cell.length_a   1.000
_cell.length_b   1.000
_cell.length_c   1.000
_cell.angle_alpha   90.00
_cell.angle_beta   90.00
_cell.angle_gamma   90.00
#
_symmetry.space_group_name_H-M   'P 1'
#
loop_
_entity.id
_entity.type
_entity.pdbx_description
1 polymer ?
#
loop_
_entity_poly.entity_id
_entity_poly.type
_entity_poly.pdbx_seq_one_letter_code
_entity_poly.pdbx_strand_id
1 'polypeptide(L)'
;MVDSNLLLAGHVVIILSGIFIAFSNNFLSNQRDRLLAGLTLVILGGFTVSTHTWWFHNKYHELGGDIGCSAFGSFSCGDVLANSDWNTVPLLGVPWGLMGMFAFSLLGFFVLSIRKEHNATWVKTYLDIGYVASGFGILIALYLLYVEIVPLEMTFCQYCSVAHLADIITFVMFMKLRKLHGSDQWDLEASQAAKDTKAKDLKKSQRKKNSGFVKP
;
A
#
# COMPACT_ATOMS: atom_id res chain seq x y z
N MET A 1 21.26 11.49 -19.83
CA MET A 1 20.79 10.53 -18.81
C MET A 1 20.12 11.34 -17.72
N VAL A 2 18.89 11.01 -17.34
CA VAL A 2 18.22 11.69 -16.21
C VAL A 2 18.95 11.30 -14.92
N ASP A 3 19.18 12.26 -14.03
CA ASP A 3 19.85 12.02 -12.75
C ASP A 3 19.06 10.97 -11.93
N SER A 4 19.73 9.90 -11.51
CA SER A 4 19.14 8.85 -10.66
C SER A 4 18.51 9.45 -9.40
N ASN A 5 19.12 10.46 -8.79
CA ASN A 5 18.57 11.12 -7.60
C ASN A 5 17.27 11.87 -7.90
N LEU A 6 17.12 12.44 -9.11
CA LEU A 6 15.88 13.08 -9.54
C LEU A 6 14.76 12.05 -9.73
N LEU A 7 15.07 10.88 -10.29
CA LEU A 7 14.12 9.76 -10.41
C LEU A 7 13.71 9.22 -9.03
N LEU A 8 14.67 9.07 -8.12
CA LEU A 8 14.42 8.68 -6.72
C LEU A 8 13.49 9.69 -6.04
N ALA A 9 13.77 10.99 -6.19
CA ALA A 9 12.92 12.06 -5.65
C ALA A 9 11.49 11.97 -6.20
N GLY A 10 11.32 11.65 -7.49
CA GLY A 10 10.01 11.41 -8.09
C GLY A 10 9.21 10.32 -7.38
N HIS A 11 9.82 9.16 -7.12
CA HIS A 11 9.17 8.07 -6.38
C HIS A 11 8.79 8.47 -4.95
N VAL A 12 9.71 9.14 -4.26
CA VAL A 12 9.48 9.64 -2.89
C VAL A 12 8.31 10.63 -2.87
N VAL A 13 8.25 11.57 -3.82
CA VAL A 13 7.16 12.53 -3.92
C VAL A 13 5.81 11.84 -4.12
N ILE A 14 5.74 10.80 -4.97
CA ILE A 14 4.51 10.02 -5.17
C ILE A 14 4.07 9.38 -3.85
N ILE A 15 4.98 8.71 -3.14
CA ILE A 15 4.66 8.05 -1.86
C ILE A 15 4.23 9.07 -0.80
N LEU A 16 4.98 10.17 -0.63
CA LEU A 16 4.65 11.22 0.34
C LEU A 16 3.32 11.89 0.03
N SER A 17 3.00 12.12 -1.25
CA SER A 17 1.69 12.64 -1.66
C SER A 17 0.56 11.67 -1.28
N GLY A 18 0.79 10.36 -1.40
CA GLY A 18 -0.16 9.34 -0.95
C GLY A 18 -0.39 9.36 0.56
N ILE A 19 0.68 9.45 1.36
CA ILE A 19 0.59 9.62 2.82
C ILE A 19 -0.19 10.90 3.16
N PHE A 20 0.14 12.01 2.51
CA PHE A 20 -0.52 13.29 2.75
C PHE A 20 -2.02 13.19 2.46
N ILE A 21 -2.44 12.62 1.32
CA ILE A 21 -3.87 12.45 1.00
C ILE A 21 -4.58 11.53 2.00
N ALA A 22 -3.93 10.43 2.41
CA ALA A 22 -4.50 9.50 3.38
C ALA A 22 -4.80 10.17 4.74
N PHE A 23 -3.94 11.10 5.18
CA PHE A 23 -4.04 11.70 6.51
C PHE A 23 -4.48 13.18 6.53
N SER A 24 -4.63 13.82 5.37
CA SER A 24 -5.13 15.20 5.26
C SER A 24 -6.66 15.28 5.29
N ASN A 25 -7.21 16.09 6.19
CA ASN A 25 -8.65 16.32 6.30
C ASN A 25 -9.22 17.26 5.22
N ASN A 26 -8.36 17.85 4.38
CA ASN A 26 -8.75 18.95 3.49
C ASN A 26 -9.17 18.49 2.08
N PHE A 27 -8.90 17.24 1.70
CA PHE A 27 -9.03 16.80 0.29
C PHE A 27 -10.31 16.02 -0.01
N LEU A 28 -10.72 15.11 0.87
CA LEU A 28 -11.90 14.26 0.71
C LEU A 28 -12.63 14.16 2.05
N SER A 29 -13.97 14.19 2.04
CA SER A 29 -14.77 14.16 3.27
C SER A 29 -14.78 12.78 3.93
N ASN A 30 -14.82 11.72 3.10
CA ASN A 30 -14.88 10.34 3.60
C ASN A 30 -13.48 9.78 3.89
N GLN A 31 -13.29 9.30 5.12
CA GLN A 31 -12.04 8.66 5.57
C GLN A 31 -11.66 7.45 4.70
N ARG A 32 -12.64 6.66 4.25
CA ARG A 32 -12.41 5.54 3.35
C ARG A 32 -11.74 5.99 2.05
N ASP A 33 -12.31 7.01 1.41
CA ASP A 33 -11.86 7.48 0.10
C ASP A 33 -10.48 8.10 0.18
N ARG A 34 -10.16 8.80 1.28
CA ARG A 34 -8.81 9.30 1.57
C ARG A 34 -7.79 8.19 1.69
N LEU A 35 -8.07 7.18 2.53
CA LEU A 35 -7.18 6.05 2.74
C LEU A 35 -6.97 5.28 1.45
N LEU A 36 -8.02 5.01 0.68
CA LEU A 36 -7.91 4.30 -0.59
C LEU A 36 -7.18 5.11 -1.68
N ALA A 37 -7.42 6.43 -1.75
CA ALA A 37 -6.73 7.30 -2.70
C ALA A 37 -5.23 7.42 -2.36
N GLY A 38 -4.91 7.65 -1.09
CA GLY A 38 -3.53 7.69 -0.62
C GLY A 38 -2.81 6.37 -0.82
N LEU A 39 -3.46 5.25 -0.50
CA LEU A 39 -2.92 3.90 -0.72
C LEU A 39 -2.67 3.61 -2.20
N THR A 40 -3.53 4.09 -3.10
CA THR A 40 -3.31 3.94 -4.55
C THR A 40 -2.00 4.61 -4.98
N LEU A 41 -1.70 5.81 -4.46
CA LEU A 41 -0.45 6.51 -4.79
C LEU A 41 0.77 5.85 -4.15
N VAL A 42 0.67 5.38 -2.90
CA VAL A 42 1.76 4.63 -2.26
C VAL A 42 2.08 3.36 -3.04
N ILE A 43 1.06 2.59 -3.44
CA ILE A 43 1.23 1.39 -4.26
C ILE A 43 1.81 1.74 -5.63
N LEU A 44 1.37 2.82 -6.25
CA LEU A 44 1.95 3.29 -7.51
C LEU A 44 3.43 3.61 -7.35
N GLY A 45 3.82 4.32 -6.29
CA GLY A 45 5.22 4.60 -5.96
C GLY A 45 6.03 3.33 -5.69
N GLY A 46 5.46 2.37 -4.95
CA GLY A 46 6.04 1.04 -4.73
C GLY A 46 6.25 0.26 -6.04
N PHE A 47 5.27 0.29 -6.93
CA PHE A 47 5.34 -0.32 -8.25
C PHE A 47 6.44 0.32 -9.11
N THR A 48 6.48 1.66 -9.19
CA THR A 48 7.45 2.37 -10.04
C THR A 48 8.88 2.23 -9.51
N VAL A 49 9.09 2.30 -8.19
CA VAL A 49 10.41 2.07 -7.59
C VAL A 49 10.88 0.64 -7.82
N SER A 50 9.99 -0.36 -7.69
CA SER A 50 10.31 -1.77 -7.97
C SER A 50 10.63 -2.02 -9.45
N THR A 51 9.92 -1.34 -10.35
CA THR A 51 10.21 -1.39 -11.78
C THR A 51 11.60 -0.80 -12.08
N HIS A 52 11.97 0.29 -11.41
CA HIS A 52 13.31 0.87 -11.54
C HIS A 52 14.41 -0.02 -10.95
N THR A 53 14.21 -0.65 -9.79
CA THR A 53 15.21 -1.58 -9.24
C THR A 53 15.40 -2.80 -10.14
N TRP A 54 14.32 -3.31 -10.75
CA TRP A 54 14.41 -4.36 -11.76
C TRP A 54 15.18 -3.90 -13.02
N TRP A 55 14.88 -2.69 -13.50
CA TRP A 55 15.61 -2.12 -14.64
C TRP A 55 17.11 -1.96 -14.33
N PHE A 56 17.45 -1.44 -13.15
CA PHE A 56 18.84 -1.33 -12.69
C PHE A 56 19.52 -2.69 -12.63
N HIS A 57 18.89 -3.70 -12.01
CA HIS A 57 19.42 -5.06 -11.95
C HIS A 57 19.83 -5.56 -13.35
N ASN A 58 18.95 -5.47 -14.35
CA ASN A 58 19.27 -5.89 -15.71
C ASN A 58 20.41 -5.06 -16.32
N LYS A 59 20.42 -3.74 -16.10
CA LYS A 59 21.46 -2.86 -16.63
C LYS A 59 22.83 -3.10 -16.02
N TYR A 60 22.89 -3.40 -14.74
CA TYR A 60 24.12 -3.80 -14.06
C TYR A 60 24.72 -5.07 -14.67
N HIS A 61 23.88 -6.05 -14.99
CA HIS A 61 24.33 -7.29 -15.63
C HIS A 61 24.70 -7.12 -17.12
N GLU A 62 24.08 -6.19 -17.85
CA GLU A 62 24.36 -5.95 -19.27
C GLU A 62 25.62 -5.11 -19.51
N LEU A 63 25.78 -4.03 -18.76
CA LEU A 63 26.74 -2.96 -19.07
C LEU A 63 27.94 -2.94 -18.11
N GLY A 64 27.80 -3.53 -16.92
CA GLY A 64 28.77 -3.40 -15.84
C GLY A 64 28.87 -1.96 -15.30
N GLY A 65 29.34 -1.81 -14.06
CA GLY A 65 29.53 -0.51 -13.40
C GLY A 65 28.31 -0.02 -12.61
N ASP A 66 28.41 1.17 -12.00
CA ASP A 66 27.36 1.70 -11.11
C ASP A 66 26.44 2.71 -11.82
N ILE A 67 25.46 2.19 -12.56
CA ILE A 67 24.41 2.93 -13.25
C ILE A 67 23.23 3.14 -12.29
N GLY A 68 23.39 3.95 -11.24
CA GLY A 68 22.37 4.02 -10.20
C GLY A 68 22.61 5.10 -9.16
N CYS A 69 22.09 4.90 -7.95
CA CYS A 69 22.22 5.85 -6.83
C CYS A 69 23.69 6.16 -6.48
N SER A 70 23.92 7.11 -5.57
CA SER A 70 25.28 7.57 -5.24
C SER A 70 26.21 6.41 -4.85
N ALA A 71 27.34 6.27 -5.55
CA ALA A 71 28.39 5.28 -5.28
C ALA A 71 29.41 5.75 -4.21
N PHE A 72 28.96 6.48 -3.19
CA PHE A 72 29.85 7.09 -2.21
C PHE A 72 29.62 6.50 -0.81
N GLY A 73 30.65 5.85 -0.26
CA GLY A 73 30.64 5.28 1.08
C GLY A 73 29.74 4.06 1.19
N SER A 74 28.94 3.99 2.26
CA SER A 74 28.01 2.88 2.56
C SER A 74 26.77 2.85 1.67
N PHE A 75 26.62 3.75 0.70
CA PHE A 75 25.51 3.72 -0.25
C PHE A 75 26.05 3.26 -1.61
N SER A 76 25.54 2.12 -2.10
CA SER A 76 25.90 1.54 -3.39
C SER A 76 24.77 0.63 -3.87
N CYS A 77 24.00 1.11 -4.84
CA CYS A 77 22.92 0.31 -5.42
C CYS A 77 23.47 -0.78 -6.32
N GLY A 78 24.63 -0.57 -6.95
CA GLY A 78 25.29 -1.56 -7.78
C GLY A 78 25.62 -2.81 -6.99
N ASP A 79 26.26 -2.67 -5.82
CA ASP A 79 26.69 -3.81 -5.01
C ASP A 79 25.51 -4.62 -4.45
N VAL A 80 24.37 -3.97 -4.19
CA VAL A 80 23.15 -4.65 -3.75
C VAL A 80 22.43 -5.28 -4.93
N LEU A 81 22.14 -4.51 -5.98
CA LEU A 81 21.23 -4.94 -7.05
C LEU A 81 21.90 -5.81 -8.11
N ALA A 82 23.22 -5.72 -8.30
CA ALA A 82 23.97 -6.58 -9.20
C ALA A 82 24.36 -7.93 -8.56
N ASN A 83 24.18 -8.07 -7.24
CA ASN A 83 24.54 -9.29 -6.53
C ASN A 83 23.50 -10.39 -6.76
N SER A 84 23.82 -11.35 -7.61
CA SER A 84 22.92 -12.46 -7.95
C SER A 84 22.63 -13.40 -6.79
N ASP A 85 23.53 -13.50 -5.80
CA ASP A 85 23.36 -14.41 -4.66
C ASP A 85 22.29 -13.91 -3.69
N TRP A 86 22.13 -12.58 -3.62
CA TRP A 86 21.27 -11.93 -2.65
C TRP A 86 20.07 -11.19 -3.26
N ASN A 87 20.22 -10.61 -4.45
CA ASN A 87 19.15 -9.90 -5.15
C ASN A 87 18.27 -10.82 -6.02
N THR A 88 18.31 -12.13 -5.80
CA THR A 88 17.49 -13.11 -6.49
C THR A 88 16.58 -13.84 -5.51
N VAL A 89 15.31 -14.04 -5.87
CA VAL A 89 14.36 -14.86 -5.12
C VAL A 89 14.86 -16.32 -5.14
N PRO A 90 15.23 -16.92 -4.00
CA PRO A 90 15.92 -18.22 -3.98
C PRO A 90 15.15 -19.36 -4.64
N LEU A 91 13.81 -19.33 -4.56
CA LEU A 91 12.95 -20.39 -5.10
C LEU A 91 12.59 -20.21 -6.58
N LEU A 92 12.67 -18.99 -7.11
CA LEU A 92 12.14 -18.64 -8.43
C LEU A 92 13.24 -18.20 -9.41
N GLY A 93 14.44 -17.87 -8.93
CA GLY A 93 15.54 -17.42 -9.78
C GLY A 93 15.29 -16.06 -10.45
N VAL A 94 14.33 -15.28 -9.95
CA VAL A 94 13.98 -13.94 -10.48
C VAL A 94 14.44 -12.84 -9.53
N PRO A 95 14.77 -11.64 -10.01
CA PRO A 95 15.17 -10.54 -9.16
C PRO A 95 14.04 -10.04 -8.26
N TRP A 96 14.37 -9.59 -7.04
CA TRP A 96 13.37 -9.10 -6.10
C TRP A 96 12.57 -7.89 -6.62
N GLY A 97 13.19 -7.04 -7.44
CA GLY A 97 12.49 -5.93 -8.09
C GLY A 97 11.30 -6.38 -8.95
N LEU A 98 11.44 -7.51 -9.66
CA LEU A 98 10.34 -8.08 -10.44
C LEU A 98 9.22 -8.61 -9.55
N MET A 99 9.57 -9.25 -8.43
CA MET A 99 8.60 -9.73 -7.45
C MET A 99 7.84 -8.56 -6.80
N GLY A 100 8.54 -7.49 -6.44
CA GLY A 100 7.94 -6.26 -5.92
C GLY A 100 6.95 -5.64 -6.91
N MET A 101 7.34 -5.55 -8.19
CA MET A 101 6.47 -5.07 -9.26
C MET A 101 5.17 -5.88 -9.37
N PHE A 102 5.26 -7.21 -9.32
CA PHE A 102 4.09 -8.09 -9.35
C PHE A 102 3.21 -7.91 -8.09
N ALA A 103 3.83 -7.88 -6.90
CA ALA A 103 3.13 -7.72 -5.63
C ALA A 103 2.36 -6.39 -5.57
N PHE A 104 3.01 -5.26 -5.89
CA PHE A 104 2.36 -3.95 -5.92
C PHE A 104 1.27 -3.86 -6.99
N SER A 105 1.44 -4.54 -8.13
CA SER A 105 0.38 -4.62 -9.16
C SER A 105 -0.86 -5.32 -8.64
N LEU A 106 -0.69 -6.46 -7.96
CA LEU A 106 -1.79 -7.24 -7.39
C LEU A 106 -2.49 -6.47 -6.26
N LEU A 107 -1.73 -5.84 -5.37
CA LEU A 107 -2.28 -4.98 -4.31
C LEU A 107 -3.02 -3.77 -4.91
N GLY A 108 -2.48 -3.19 -5.98
CA GLY A 108 -3.11 -2.10 -6.73
C GLY A 108 -4.45 -2.54 -7.32
N PHE A 109 -4.52 -3.74 -7.90
CA PHE A 109 -5.78 -4.32 -8.37
C PHE A 109 -6.81 -4.41 -7.24
N PHE A 110 -6.45 -4.91 -6.06
CA PHE A 110 -7.37 -4.98 -4.92
C PHE A 110 -7.89 -3.60 -4.51
N VAL A 111 -6.99 -2.63 -4.37
CA VAL A 111 -7.35 -1.28 -3.92
C VAL A 111 -8.24 -0.57 -4.94
N LEU A 112 -7.90 -0.62 -6.23
CA LEU A 112 -8.72 -0.03 -7.29
C LEU A 112 -10.10 -0.70 -7.39
N SER A 113 -10.16 -2.02 -7.21
CA SER A 113 -11.42 -2.76 -7.19
C SER A 113 -12.29 -2.32 -6.01
N ILE A 114 -11.74 -2.25 -4.78
CA ILE A 114 -12.46 -1.78 -3.59
C ILE A 114 -12.93 -0.33 -3.76
N ARG A 115 -12.11 0.54 -4.37
CA ARG A 115 -12.50 1.93 -4.66
C ARG A 115 -13.71 2.02 -5.58
N LYS A 116 -13.75 1.15 -6.59
CA LYS A 116 -14.84 1.14 -7.57
C LYS A 116 -16.14 0.60 -6.97
N GLU A 117 -16.07 -0.48 -6.20
CA GLU A 117 -17.23 -1.14 -5.59
C GLU A 117 -16.99 -1.42 -4.09
N HIS A 118 -17.14 -0.39 -3.27
CA HIS A 118 -16.83 -0.45 -1.83
C HIS A 118 -17.87 -1.20 -0.98
N ASN A 119 -19.05 -1.49 -1.51
CA ASN A 119 -20.13 -2.21 -0.82
C ASN A 119 -20.30 -3.65 -1.31
N ALA A 120 -19.40 -4.14 -2.16
CA ALA A 120 -19.48 -5.50 -2.65
C ALA A 120 -19.04 -6.52 -1.58
N THR A 121 -19.58 -7.74 -1.66
CA THR A 121 -19.33 -8.81 -0.67
C THR A 121 -17.86 -9.25 -0.61
N TRP A 122 -17.10 -9.07 -1.70
CA TRP A 122 -15.70 -9.46 -1.81
C TRP A 122 -14.72 -8.42 -1.23
N VAL A 123 -15.18 -7.22 -0.88
CA VAL A 123 -14.34 -6.15 -0.32
C VAL A 123 -13.60 -6.61 0.94
N LYS A 124 -14.32 -7.28 1.85
CA LYS A 124 -13.71 -7.82 3.08
C LYS A 124 -12.58 -8.78 2.77
N THR A 125 -12.80 -9.70 1.82
CA THR A 125 -11.79 -10.67 1.41
C THR A 125 -10.57 -9.99 0.81
N TYR A 126 -10.75 -8.98 -0.04
CA TYR A 126 -9.63 -8.25 -0.64
C TYR A 126 -8.85 -7.42 0.40
N LEU A 127 -9.53 -6.84 1.38
CA LEU A 127 -8.87 -6.15 2.51
C LEU A 127 -8.08 -7.12 3.38
N ASP A 128 -8.65 -8.30 3.69
CA ASP A 128 -7.99 -9.33 4.48
C ASP A 128 -6.76 -9.91 3.73
N ILE A 129 -6.89 -10.20 2.43
CA ILE A 129 -5.78 -10.66 1.58
C ILE A 129 -4.72 -9.56 1.47
N GLY A 130 -5.10 -8.31 1.18
CA GLY A 130 -4.16 -7.19 1.08
C GLY A 130 -3.38 -6.95 2.36
N TYR A 131 -4.03 -7.05 3.53
CA TYR A 131 -3.38 -6.96 4.84
C TYR A 131 -2.37 -8.09 5.07
N VAL A 132 -2.74 -9.35 4.78
CA VAL A 132 -1.84 -10.49 4.96
C VAL A 132 -0.67 -10.43 3.97
N ALA A 133 -0.95 -10.15 2.69
CA ALA A 133 0.06 -10.07 1.64
C ALA A 133 1.07 -8.94 1.89
N SER A 134 0.61 -7.74 2.28
CA SER A 134 1.51 -6.64 2.66
C SER A 134 2.29 -6.92 3.95
N GLY A 135 1.71 -7.66 4.90
CA GLY A 135 2.42 -8.13 6.08
C GLY A 135 3.57 -9.10 5.74
N PHE A 136 3.35 -10.00 4.78
CA PHE A 136 4.41 -10.85 4.24
C PHE A 136 5.49 -10.05 3.49
N GLY A 137 5.09 -9.01 2.76
CA GLY A 137 6.01 -8.05 2.15
C GLY A 137 6.98 -7.42 3.15
N ILE A 138 6.49 -7.02 4.34
CA ILE A 138 7.36 -6.52 5.42
C ILE A 138 8.39 -7.56 5.86
N LEU A 139 8.01 -8.85 5.99
CA LEU A 139 8.96 -9.90 6.37
C LEU A 139 10.08 -10.05 5.33
N ILE A 140 9.74 -9.97 4.05
CA ILE A 140 10.72 -9.96 2.95
C ILE A 140 11.59 -8.71 3.05
N ALA A 141 11.01 -7.52 3.25
CA ALA A 141 11.75 -6.27 3.39
C ALA A 141 12.75 -6.32 4.57
N LEU A 142 12.36 -6.90 5.71
CA LEU A 142 13.26 -7.09 6.85
C LEU A 142 14.39 -8.08 6.55
N TYR A 143 14.10 -9.15 5.80
CA TYR A 143 15.14 -10.07 5.34
C TYR A 143 16.13 -9.40 4.40
N LEU A 144 15.66 -8.61 3.44
CA LEU A 144 16.53 -7.87 2.51
C LEU A 144 17.34 -6.78 3.23
N LEU A 145 16.75 -6.11 4.23
CA LEU A 145 17.48 -5.19 5.08
C LEU A 145 18.58 -5.91 5.91
N TYR A 146 18.29 -7.12 6.41
CA TYR A 146 19.30 -7.95 7.06
C TYR A 146 20.46 -8.28 6.10
N VAL A 147 20.15 -8.58 4.84
CA VAL A 147 21.15 -8.85 3.79
C VAL A 147 22.05 -7.63 3.54
N GLU A 148 21.48 -6.42 3.47
CA GLU A 148 22.23 -5.17 3.32
C GLU A 148 23.15 -4.90 4.52
N ILE A 149 22.70 -5.20 5.74
CA ILE A 149 23.44 -4.93 6.99
C ILE A 149 24.55 -5.96 7.24
N VAL A 150 24.26 -7.25 7.08
CA VAL A 150 25.14 -8.33 7.56
C VAL A 150 26.00 -8.92 6.43
N PRO A 151 25.44 -9.62 5.40
CA PRO A 151 26.22 -10.09 4.26
C PRO A 151 26.92 -9.02 3.43
N LEU A 152 26.30 -7.86 3.22
CA LEU A 152 26.81 -6.79 2.36
C LEU A 152 27.54 -5.68 3.13
N GLU A 153 27.95 -5.95 4.38
CA GLU A 153 28.82 -5.07 5.18
C GLU A 153 28.31 -3.61 5.28
N MET A 154 27.04 -3.42 5.64
CA MET A 154 26.39 -2.10 5.77
C MET A 154 26.32 -1.32 4.45
N THR A 155 26.16 -2.02 3.33
CA THR A 155 25.90 -1.41 2.02
C THR A 155 24.41 -1.23 1.79
N PHE A 156 23.97 0.02 1.74
CA PHE A 156 22.56 0.39 1.59
C PHE A 156 22.21 0.80 0.17
N CYS A 157 21.03 0.40 -0.28
CA CYS A 157 20.44 0.86 -1.52
C CYS A 157 19.29 1.83 -1.24
N GLN A 158 19.40 3.08 -1.73
CA GLN A 158 18.36 4.11 -1.53
C GLN A 158 17.03 3.70 -2.17
N TYR A 159 17.07 3.02 -3.32
CA TYR A 159 15.86 2.55 -3.99
C TYR A 159 15.19 1.40 -3.23
N CYS A 160 15.97 0.44 -2.69
CA CYS A 160 15.45 -0.62 -1.83
C CYS A 160 14.79 -0.02 -0.57
N SER A 161 15.45 0.96 0.06
CA SER A 161 14.93 1.65 1.24
C SER A 161 13.56 2.31 0.97
N VAL A 162 13.40 2.94 -0.20
CA VAL A 162 12.11 3.53 -0.61
C VAL A 162 11.06 2.45 -0.87
N ALA A 163 11.44 1.32 -1.47
CA ALA A 163 10.54 0.17 -1.67
C ALA A 163 10.07 -0.41 -0.32
N HIS A 164 10.99 -0.64 0.63
CA HIS A 164 10.68 -1.13 1.97
C HIS A 164 9.77 -0.17 2.74
N LEU A 165 9.98 1.14 2.58
CA LEU A 165 9.09 2.15 3.15
C LEU A 165 7.69 2.06 2.55
N ALA A 166 7.57 1.86 1.23
CA ALA A 166 6.29 1.68 0.56
C ALA A 166 5.55 0.43 1.08
N ASP A 167 6.25 -0.68 1.34
CA ASP A 167 5.67 -1.90 1.94
C ASP A 167 5.07 -1.62 3.32
N ILE A 168 5.84 -0.97 4.20
CA ILE A 168 5.40 -0.64 5.56
C ILE A 168 4.16 0.26 5.51
N ILE A 169 4.18 1.31 4.68
CA ILE A 169 3.05 2.23 4.55
C ILE A 169 1.81 1.50 4.01
N THR A 170 1.99 0.66 2.99
CA THR A 170 0.93 -0.15 2.39
C THR A 170 0.26 -1.04 3.43
N PHE A 171 1.05 -1.73 4.25
CA PHE A 171 0.54 -2.55 5.36
C PHE A 171 -0.25 -1.74 6.38
N VAL A 172 0.28 -0.59 6.83
CA VAL A 172 -0.40 0.28 7.79
C VAL A 172 -1.73 0.79 7.24
N MET A 173 -1.78 1.15 5.96
CA MET A 173 -3.01 1.59 5.30
C MET A 173 -4.04 0.47 5.15
N PHE A 174 -3.62 -0.75 4.76
CA PHE A 174 -4.51 -1.92 4.75
C PHE A 174 -5.03 -2.24 6.14
N MET A 175 -4.19 -2.18 7.18
CA MET A 175 -4.61 -2.36 8.57
C MET A 175 -5.69 -1.32 8.97
N LYS A 176 -5.51 -0.05 8.60
CA LYS A 176 -6.50 1.01 8.88
C LYS A 176 -7.81 0.79 8.10
N LEU A 177 -7.74 0.45 6.82
CA LEU A 177 -8.91 0.15 6.00
C LEU A 177 -9.69 -1.06 6.52
N ARG A 178 -8.99 -2.12 6.93
CA ARG A 178 -9.58 -3.31 7.53
C ARG A 178 -10.33 -3.00 8.82
N LYS A 179 -9.77 -2.14 9.68
CA LYS A 179 -10.43 -1.67 10.92
C LYS A 179 -11.63 -0.75 10.63
N LEU A 180 -11.55 0.05 9.57
CA LEU A 180 -12.64 0.93 9.15
C LEU A 180 -13.81 0.13 8.57
N HIS A 181 -13.51 -0.96 7.85
CA HIS A 181 -14.51 -1.83 7.26
C HIS A 181 -15.37 -2.51 8.34
N GLY A 182 -16.68 -2.25 8.30
CA GLY A 182 -17.65 -2.70 9.32
C GLY A 182 -17.98 -1.66 10.39
N SER A 183 -17.34 -0.48 10.36
CA SER A 183 -17.76 0.68 11.14
C SER A 183 -18.78 1.54 10.38
N ASP A 184 -19.53 2.38 11.12
CA ASP A 184 -20.42 3.40 10.54
C ASP A 184 -19.69 4.39 9.60
N GLN A 185 -18.36 4.50 9.74
CA GLN A 185 -17.53 5.40 8.94
C GLN A 185 -17.11 4.80 7.59
N TRP A 186 -17.39 3.51 7.34
CA TRP A 186 -17.12 2.88 6.04
C TRP A 186 -17.99 3.48 4.93
N ASP A 187 -19.27 3.70 5.23
CA ASP A 187 -20.26 4.31 4.36
C ASP A 187 -21.21 5.17 5.21
N LEU A 188 -20.90 6.46 5.27
CA LEU A 188 -21.65 7.44 6.06
C LEU A 188 -23.09 7.60 5.54
N GLU A 189 -23.29 7.50 4.23
CA GLU A 189 -24.62 7.64 3.61
C GLU A 189 -25.50 6.45 3.97
N ALA A 190 -24.98 5.22 3.81
CA ALA A 190 -25.68 4.01 4.20
C ALA A 190 -25.93 3.95 5.72
N SER A 191 -24.96 4.36 6.54
CA SER A 191 -25.11 4.39 8.00
C SER A 191 -26.21 5.38 8.44
N GLN A 192 -26.25 6.58 7.82
CA GLN A 192 -27.28 7.58 8.13
C GLN A 192 -28.67 7.11 7.68
N ALA A 193 -28.79 6.53 6.48
CA ALA A 193 -30.05 6.00 5.99
C ALA A 193 -30.60 4.86 6.88
N ALA A 194 -29.72 3.99 7.39
CA ALA A 194 -30.10 2.94 8.34
C ALA A 194 -30.61 3.51 9.68
N LYS A 195 -29.94 4.56 10.21
CA LYS A 195 -30.36 5.25 11.43
C LYS A 195 -31.71 5.94 11.27
N ASP A 196 -31.93 6.60 10.14
CA ASP A 196 -33.20 7.28 9.84
C ASP A 196 -34.37 6.29 9.71
N THR A 197 -34.11 5.13 9.10
CA THR A 197 -35.10 4.04 8.97
C THR A 197 -35.47 3.48 10.35
N LYS A 198 -34.46 3.17 11.18
CA LYS A 198 -34.67 2.68 12.55
C LYS A 198 -35.44 3.71 13.41
N ALA A 199 -35.15 5.00 13.26
CA ALA A 199 -35.87 6.07 13.95
C ALA A 199 -37.34 6.17 13.51
N LYS A 200 -37.63 5.99 12.21
CA LYS A 200 -39.01 5.95 11.69
C LYS A 200 -39.78 4.75 12.23
N ASP A 201 -39.16 3.57 12.29
CA ASP A 201 -39.79 2.35 12.82
C ASP A 201 -40.08 2.45 14.32
N LEU A 202 -39.16 3.03 15.10
CA LEU A 202 -39.36 3.34 16.51
C LEU A 202 -40.56 4.26 16.73
N LYS A 203 -40.65 5.35 15.96
CA LYS A 203 -41.80 6.28 16.02
C LYS A 203 -43.12 5.60 15.64
N LYS A 204 -43.11 4.72 14.63
CA LYS A 204 -44.29 3.96 14.20
C LYS A 204 -44.75 2.97 15.27
N SER A 205 -43.81 2.26 15.90
CA SER A 205 -44.08 1.33 17.01
C SER A 205 -44.67 2.06 18.23
N GLN A 206 -44.10 3.21 18.61
CA GLN A 206 -44.62 4.03 19.71
C GLN A 206 -46.03 4.57 19.42
N ARG A 207 -46.30 5.05 18.21
CA ARG A 207 -47.67 5.47 17.82
C ARG A 207 -48.67 4.32 17.93
N LYS A 208 -48.31 3.12 17.48
CA LYS A 208 -49.17 1.92 17.56
C LYS A 208 -49.43 1.48 19.01
N LYS A 209 -48.46 1.66 19.90
CA LYS A 209 -48.62 1.37 21.33
C LYS A 209 -49.53 2.38 22.03
N ASN A 210 -49.47 3.65 21.61
CA ASN A 210 -50.29 4.72 22.18
C ASN A 210 -51.71 4.79 21.59
N SER A 211 -51.96 4.16 20.44
CA SER A 211 -53.31 4.03 19.85
C SER A 211 -54.09 2.82 20.39
N GLY A 212 -53.71 2.30 21.56
CA GLY A 212 -54.41 1.20 22.22
C GLY A 212 -55.89 1.55 22.50
N PHE A 213 -56.76 0.58 22.23
CA PHE A 213 -58.22 0.66 22.24
C PHE A 213 -58.79 1.40 23.47
N VAL A 214 -59.37 2.58 23.27
CA VAL A 214 -60.24 3.24 24.26
C VAL A 214 -61.56 2.50 24.24
N LYS A 215 -61.85 1.70 25.28
CA LYS A 215 -63.16 1.05 25.42
C LYS A 215 -64.25 2.15 25.56
N PRO A 216 -65.34 2.06 24.78
CA PRO A 216 -66.51 2.92 24.98
C PRO A 216 -67.21 2.65 26.32
#